data_AF-A0A9E2Y495-F1
#
_entry.id   AF-A0A9E2Y495-F1
#
_cell.length_a   1.000
_cell.length_b   1.000
_cell.length_c   1.000
_cell.angle_alpha   90.00
_cell.angle_beta   90.00
_cell.angle_gamma   90.00
#
_symmetry.space_group_name_H-M   'P 1'
#
loop_
_entity.id
_entity.type
_entity.pdbx_description
1 polymer ?
#
loop_
_entity_poly.entity_id
_entity_poly.type
_entity_poly.pdbx_seq_one_letter_code
_entity_poly.pdbx_strand_id
1 'polypeptide(L)'
;MKAFHPTRVLRAAAIAAISFGASIPVSQPLAFEPIGDADHLGDLSLRIIAAEGGPGRNPLSSAAGYGQFLSGTWLEMFGRVYPQLAQTMTREQILALRDIRPLAEDLTSRYAQANAATLRSVGLPATAGELSLAHVIGPRGAVSVLTAEPARPAAELLRPEAIAANPVLKQMTASTLQQWAMLRVKASAELSPESGAPQAKPSIEPLRPADDFRVDERTKASEALVTNHNAGAALQDLVDVLSKAGGGRGAQLRPSTAAWLISVGVDPVELLRGDPATVRIFDRAAARTLLDAIRDVSGRPAFGEFKAIETHAAPRGELPRGVIRALAIALLDKMRRENATITNIVQHRRNTGAAMLAVEPSMPPPVRNAANAGRADAPVPP
;
A
#
# COMPACT_ATOMS: atom_id res chain seq x y z
N MET A 1 9.25 0.00 -75.46
CA MET A 1 10.71 0.02 -75.20
C MET A 1 11.02 -0.89 -74.00
N LYS A 2 12.25 -1.41 -73.92
CA LYS A 2 12.88 -2.26 -72.89
C LYS A 2 12.27 -2.05 -71.47
N ALA A 3 11.72 -3.05 -70.77
CA ALA A 3 12.35 -4.24 -70.16
C ALA A 3 13.25 -3.92 -68.94
N PHE A 4 12.83 -4.33 -67.73
CA PHE A 4 13.60 -5.07 -66.71
C PHE A 4 12.78 -5.33 -65.42
N HIS A 5 12.56 -6.61 -65.10
CA HIS A 5 12.38 -7.17 -63.74
C HIS A 5 13.70 -7.94 -63.42
N PRO A 6 14.07 -8.33 -62.17
CA PRO A 6 13.16 -8.99 -61.20
C PRO A 6 13.55 -8.93 -59.69
N THR A 7 12.88 -9.77 -58.87
CA THR A 7 13.30 -10.35 -57.55
C THR A 7 13.48 -9.39 -56.34
N ARG A 8 13.26 -9.74 -55.06
CA ARG A 8 12.82 -10.94 -54.27
C ARG A 8 12.48 -10.43 -52.82
N VAL A 9 11.78 -11.09 -51.88
CA VAL A 9 11.24 -12.46 -51.67
C VAL A 9 9.82 -12.37 -51.04
N LEU A 10 9.10 -13.50 -51.00
CA LEU A 10 7.93 -13.88 -50.17
C LEU A 10 8.14 -13.67 -48.64
N ARG A 11 7.11 -13.63 -47.76
CA ARG A 11 6.03 -14.64 -47.59
C ARG A 11 4.71 -14.10 -47.04
N ALA A 12 3.63 -14.77 -47.45
CA ALA A 12 2.29 -14.67 -46.88
C ALA A 12 2.06 -15.73 -45.79
N ALA A 13 1.18 -15.41 -44.85
CA ALA A 13 0.27 -16.32 -44.13
C ALA A 13 -0.65 -15.43 -43.26
N ALA A 14 -1.91 -15.70 -42.98
CA ALA A 14 -2.98 -16.54 -43.50
C ALA A 14 -4.09 -16.41 -42.43
N ILE A 15 -5.35 -16.35 -42.86
CA ILE A 15 -6.52 -16.12 -42.00
C ILE A 15 -6.75 -17.31 -41.05
N ALA A 16 -7.14 -17.03 -39.80
CA ALA A 16 -7.91 -17.96 -38.97
C ALA A 16 -8.76 -17.20 -37.94
N ALA A 17 -9.93 -16.72 -38.37
CA ALA A 17 -11.04 -16.54 -37.43
C ALA A 17 -11.61 -17.93 -37.12
N ILE A 18 -11.64 -18.33 -35.86
CA ILE A 18 -12.25 -19.61 -35.44
C ILE A 18 -13.43 -19.30 -34.52
N SER A 19 -14.62 -19.63 -35.03
CA SER A 19 -15.88 -19.57 -34.32
C SER A 19 -15.88 -20.49 -33.11
N PHE A 20 -16.29 -19.97 -31.94
CA PHE A 20 -16.70 -20.84 -30.83
C PHE A 20 -18.12 -21.34 -31.07
N GLY A 21 -18.24 -22.60 -31.50
CA GLY A 21 -19.51 -23.29 -31.67
C GLY A 21 -19.38 -24.75 -31.27
N ALA A 22 -19.70 -25.04 -30.01
CA ALA A 22 -19.88 -26.41 -29.51
C ALA A 22 -21.05 -26.39 -28.51
N SER A 23 -22.13 -27.11 -28.84
CA SER A 23 -23.29 -27.23 -27.95
C SER A 23 -22.99 -28.18 -26.81
N ILE A 24 -23.17 -27.73 -25.56
CA ILE A 24 -22.98 -28.54 -24.37
C ILE A 24 -24.29 -29.33 -24.10
N PRO A 25 -24.26 -30.66 -23.91
CA PRO A 25 -25.41 -31.39 -23.40
C PRO A 25 -25.65 -31.01 -21.93
N VAL A 26 -26.89 -30.63 -21.60
CA VAL A 26 -27.28 -30.27 -20.23
C VAL A 26 -27.31 -31.53 -19.36
N SER A 27 -26.36 -31.63 -18.43
CA SER A 27 -26.41 -32.54 -17.28
C SER A 27 -26.50 -31.72 -15.99
N GLN A 28 -27.27 -32.24 -15.03
CA GLN A 28 -27.77 -31.49 -13.87
C GLN A 28 -26.69 -31.06 -12.87
N PRO A 29 -26.91 -30.00 -12.07
CA PRO A 29 -25.91 -29.44 -11.18
C PRO A 29 -25.72 -30.31 -9.92
N LEU A 30 -24.47 -30.67 -9.63
CA LEU A 30 -24.06 -30.93 -8.25
C LEU A 30 -24.08 -29.61 -7.49
N ALA A 31 -24.62 -29.62 -6.27
CA ALA A 31 -24.76 -28.43 -5.45
C ALA A 31 -23.39 -27.85 -5.10
N PHE A 32 -23.08 -26.66 -5.63
CA PHE A 32 -21.98 -25.84 -5.14
C PHE A 32 -22.46 -25.09 -3.90
N GLU A 33 -21.66 -25.15 -2.83
CA GLU A 33 -21.74 -24.21 -1.71
C GLU A 33 -21.80 -22.77 -2.27
N PRO A 34 -22.79 -21.95 -1.83
CA PRO A 34 -22.87 -20.59 -2.31
C PRO A 34 -21.62 -19.83 -1.88
N ILE A 35 -21.04 -19.07 -2.80
CA ILE A 35 -19.99 -18.11 -2.46
C ILE A 35 -20.65 -17.06 -1.58
N GLY A 36 -20.43 -17.16 -0.27
CA GLY A 36 -20.70 -16.08 0.65
C GLY A 36 -19.96 -14.83 0.18
N ASP A 37 -20.74 -13.82 -0.16
CA ASP A 37 -20.49 -12.38 -0.32
C ASP A 37 -19.10 -11.86 -0.73
N ALA A 38 -19.13 -10.83 -1.57
CA ALA A 38 -17.95 -10.15 -2.10
C ALA A 38 -16.98 -9.62 -1.01
N ASP A 39 -17.48 -9.41 0.22
CA ASP A 39 -16.70 -8.97 1.38
C ASP A 39 -15.58 -9.97 1.76
N HIS A 40 -15.79 -11.28 1.55
CA HIS A 40 -14.76 -12.29 1.85
C HIS A 40 -13.55 -12.23 0.90
N LEU A 41 -13.69 -11.67 -0.31
CA LEU A 41 -12.56 -11.43 -1.22
C LEU A 41 -11.77 -10.16 -0.88
N GLY A 42 -12.39 -9.20 -0.18
CA GLY A 42 -11.69 -8.05 0.41
C GLY A 42 -10.73 -8.51 1.50
N ASP A 43 -11.24 -9.26 2.48
CA ASP A 43 -10.45 -9.89 3.53
C ASP A 43 -9.34 -10.81 2.99
N LEU A 44 -9.63 -11.63 1.97
CA LEU A 44 -8.60 -12.46 1.32
C LEU A 44 -7.42 -11.64 0.76
N SER A 45 -7.68 -10.46 0.18
CA SER A 45 -6.60 -9.62 -0.38
C SER A 45 -5.65 -9.10 0.71
N LEU A 46 -6.18 -8.77 1.90
CA LEU A 46 -5.39 -8.38 3.07
C LEU A 46 -4.57 -9.56 3.59
N ARG A 47 -5.17 -10.76 3.68
CA ARG A 47 -4.47 -11.99 4.10
C ARG A 47 -3.35 -12.38 3.13
N ILE A 48 -3.56 -12.25 1.81
CA ILE A 48 -2.50 -12.43 0.80
C ILE A 48 -1.38 -11.40 1.04
N ILE A 49 -1.68 -10.11 1.14
CA ILE A 49 -0.67 -9.06 1.32
C ILE A 49 0.14 -9.24 2.62
N ALA A 50 -0.51 -9.69 3.70
CA ALA A 50 0.18 -10.06 4.94
C ALA A 50 1.12 -11.25 4.74
N ALA A 51 0.68 -12.29 4.04
CA ALA A 51 1.48 -13.48 3.71
C ALA A 51 2.65 -13.21 2.73
N GLU A 52 2.60 -12.11 1.97
CA GLU A 52 3.68 -11.63 1.11
C GLU A 52 4.72 -10.75 1.85
N GLY A 53 4.47 -10.38 3.12
CA GLY A 53 5.47 -9.73 3.98
C GLY A 53 5.58 -8.20 3.88
N GLY A 54 4.63 -7.51 3.24
CA GLY A 54 4.63 -6.05 3.11
C GLY A 54 5.34 -5.51 1.86
N PRO A 55 5.75 -4.23 1.83
CA PRO A 55 6.36 -3.61 0.65
C PRO A 55 7.84 -3.95 0.55
N GLY A 56 8.14 -5.10 -0.05
CA GLY A 56 9.50 -5.61 -0.23
C GLY A 56 10.01 -5.53 -1.68
N ARG A 57 11.20 -6.10 -1.90
CA ARG A 57 11.69 -6.52 -3.22
C ARG A 57 12.27 -7.92 -3.09
N ASN A 58 11.81 -8.85 -3.92
CA ASN A 58 12.39 -10.19 -3.99
C ASN A 58 13.69 -10.11 -4.81
N PRO A 59 14.86 -10.49 -4.27
CA PRO A 59 16.14 -10.44 -5.00
C PRO A 59 16.23 -11.46 -6.15
N LEU A 60 15.36 -12.47 -6.17
CA LEU A 60 15.33 -13.55 -7.17
C LEU A 60 14.33 -13.29 -8.31
N SER A 61 13.57 -12.20 -8.29
CA SER A 61 12.56 -11.93 -9.32
C SER A 61 12.23 -10.43 -9.47
N SER A 62 11.22 -10.11 -10.28
CA SER A 62 10.69 -8.74 -10.39
C SER A 62 9.61 -8.40 -9.35
N ALA A 63 9.29 -9.35 -8.45
CA ALA A 63 8.27 -9.18 -7.40
C ALA A 63 8.68 -8.08 -6.41
N ALA A 64 7.80 -7.09 -6.23
CA ALA A 64 8.02 -5.99 -5.31
C ALA A 64 6.71 -5.34 -4.86
N GLY A 65 6.80 -4.56 -3.79
CA GLY A 65 5.69 -3.85 -3.18
C GLY A 65 4.65 -4.77 -2.53
N TYR A 66 3.56 -4.18 -2.08
CA TYR A 66 2.47 -4.92 -1.45
C TYR A 66 1.89 -5.96 -2.43
N GLY A 67 1.65 -7.17 -1.94
CA GLY A 67 1.18 -8.29 -2.75
C GLY A 67 2.25 -8.90 -3.67
N GLN A 68 3.49 -8.39 -3.64
CA GLN A 68 4.67 -8.97 -4.31
C GLN A 68 4.46 -9.30 -5.80
N PHE A 69 3.70 -8.46 -6.52
CA PHE A 69 3.43 -8.67 -7.94
C PHE A 69 4.70 -8.61 -8.80
N LEU A 70 4.86 -9.57 -9.71
CA LEU A 70 5.82 -9.49 -10.82
C LEU A 70 5.51 -8.27 -11.71
N SER A 71 6.55 -7.66 -12.29
CA SER A 71 6.37 -6.45 -13.11
C SER A 71 5.43 -6.65 -14.29
N GLY A 72 5.44 -7.82 -14.94
CA GLY A 72 4.54 -8.15 -16.05
C GLY A 72 3.08 -8.21 -15.60
N THR A 73 2.79 -9.04 -14.59
CA THR A 73 1.45 -9.22 -14.01
C THR A 73 0.86 -7.91 -13.51
N TRP A 74 1.67 -7.08 -12.84
CA TRP A 74 1.21 -5.77 -12.37
C TRP A 74 0.79 -4.85 -13.52
N LEU A 75 1.62 -4.74 -14.57
CA LEU A 75 1.33 -3.87 -15.72
C LEU A 75 0.11 -4.36 -16.52
N GLU A 76 -0.05 -5.67 -16.67
CA GLU A 76 -1.24 -6.27 -17.30
C GLU A 76 -2.51 -5.97 -16.49
N MET A 77 -2.50 -6.27 -15.19
CA MET A 77 -3.64 -6.04 -14.31
C MET A 77 -3.96 -4.54 -14.22
N PHE A 78 -2.96 -3.68 -14.06
CA PHE A 78 -3.16 -2.23 -14.01
C PHE A 78 -3.70 -1.68 -15.33
N GLY A 79 -3.18 -2.13 -16.47
CA GLY A 79 -3.68 -1.76 -17.80
C GLY A 79 -5.12 -2.20 -18.04
N ARG A 80 -5.53 -3.35 -17.51
CA ARG A 80 -6.91 -3.87 -17.61
C ARG A 80 -7.87 -3.17 -16.65
N VAL A 81 -7.43 -2.85 -15.44
CA VAL A 81 -8.27 -2.26 -14.37
C VAL A 81 -8.37 -0.75 -14.47
N TYR A 82 -7.27 -0.09 -14.84
CA TYR A 82 -7.15 1.36 -14.95
C TYR A 82 -6.69 1.78 -16.37
N PRO A 83 -7.40 1.37 -17.45
CA PRO A 83 -6.93 1.51 -18.83
C PRO A 83 -6.68 2.96 -19.26
N GLN A 84 -7.43 3.93 -18.72
CA GLN A 84 -7.22 5.35 -19.00
C GLN A 84 -5.96 5.89 -18.32
N LEU A 85 -5.70 5.49 -17.07
CA LEU A 85 -4.51 5.90 -16.31
C LEU A 85 -3.23 5.24 -16.84
N ALA A 86 -3.33 3.99 -17.31
CA ALA A 86 -2.23 3.29 -17.95
C ALA A 86 -1.76 3.97 -19.26
N GLN A 87 -2.61 4.77 -19.90
CA GLN A 87 -2.24 5.57 -21.09
C GLN A 87 -1.52 6.89 -20.74
N THR A 88 -1.63 7.37 -19.51
CA THR A 88 -1.06 8.66 -19.08
C THR A 88 0.21 8.51 -18.22
N MET A 89 0.61 7.29 -17.86
CA MET A 89 1.77 7.01 -17.00
C MET A 89 2.84 6.20 -17.74
N THR A 90 4.12 6.42 -17.40
CA THR A 90 5.18 5.52 -17.88
C THR A 90 5.12 4.18 -17.15
N ARG A 91 5.73 3.16 -17.75
CA ARG A 91 5.88 1.82 -17.18
C ARG A 91 6.45 1.86 -15.76
N GLU A 92 7.46 2.68 -15.54
CA GLU A 92 8.21 2.81 -14.27
C GLU A 92 7.31 3.39 -13.17
N GLN A 93 6.52 4.41 -13.51
CA GLN A 93 5.56 4.99 -12.57
C GLN A 93 4.46 3.99 -12.20
N ILE A 94 3.91 3.26 -13.18
CA ILE A 94 2.91 2.22 -12.90
C ILE A 94 3.52 1.17 -11.97
N LEU A 95 4.76 0.74 -12.21
CA LEU A 95 5.47 -0.22 -11.34
C LEU A 95 5.76 0.29 -9.92
N ALA A 96 5.87 1.61 -9.71
CA ALA A 96 6.01 2.23 -8.39
C ALA A 96 4.70 2.21 -7.58
N LEU A 97 3.53 2.14 -8.24
CA LEU A 97 2.24 2.04 -7.55
C LEU A 97 2.06 0.73 -6.75
N ARG A 98 2.96 -0.26 -6.90
CA ARG A 98 3.00 -1.46 -6.04
C ARG A 98 3.30 -1.13 -4.57
N ASP A 99 3.98 -0.03 -4.32
CA ASP A 99 4.28 0.44 -2.95
C ASP A 99 3.10 1.22 -2.33
N ILE A 100 2.03 1.45 -3.10
CA ILE A 100 0.79 2.11 -2.63
C ILE A 100 -0.21 1.05 -2.17
N ARG A 101 -0.23 0.78 -0.85
CA ARG A 101 -1.01 -0.32 -0.24
C ARG A 101 -2.48 -0.42 -0.73
N PRO A 102 -3.30 0.65 -0.77
CA PRO A 102 -4.68 0.52 -1.20
C PRO A 102 -4.86 0.18 -2.70
N LEU A 103 -3.91 0.57 -3.56
CA LEU A 103 -3.93 0.17 -4.98
C LEU A 103 -3.48 -1.28 -5.13
N ALA A 104 -2.51 -1.73 -4.33
CA ALA A 104 -2.07 -3.12 -4.30
C ALA A 104 -3.14 -4.06 -3.74
N GLU A 105 -3.91 -3.64 -2.73
CA GLU A 105 -5.09 -4.35 -2.21
C GLU A 105 -6.15 -4.54 -3.30
N ASP A 106 -6.55 -3.45 -3.97
CA ASP A 106 -7.51 -3.49 -5.08
C ASP A 106 -7.03 -4.41 -6.23
N LEU A 107 -5.76 -4.29 -6.65
CA LEU A 107 -5.22 -5.19 -7.68
C LEU A 107 -5.09 -6.64 -7.21
N THR A 108 -4.77 -6.89 -5.94
CA THR A 108 -4.75 -8.24 -5.35
C THR A 108 -6.14 -8.85 -5.34
N SER A 109 -7.16 -8.10 -4.92
CA SER A 109 -8.56 -8.55 -4.94
C SER A 109 -9.04 -8.86 -6.37
N ARG A 110 -8.75 -7.97 -7.34
CA ARG A 110 -9.11 -8.18 -8.75
C ARG A 110 -8.33 -9.33 -9.40
N TYR A 111 -7.08 -9.56 -9.01
CA TYR A 111 -6.30 -10.70 -9.48
C TYR A 111 -6.84 -12.00 -8.88
N ALA A 112 -7.20 -12.02 -7.60
CA ALA A 112 -7.90 -13.14 -6.97
C ALA A 112 -9.24 -13.45 -7.66
N GLN A 113 -10.02 -12.42 -8.05
CA GLN A 113 -11.25 -12.61 -8.86
C GLN A 113 -10.96 -13.21 -10.24
N ALA A 114 -9.91 -12.76 -10.93
CA ALA A 114 -9.50 -13.31 -12.23
C ALA A 114 -9.01 -14.76 -12.11
N ASN A 115 -8.28 -15.09 -11.04
CA ASN A 115 -7.86 -16.44 -10.70
C ASN A 115 -9.07 -17.33 -10.38
N ALA A 116 -10.05 -16.84 -9.61
CA ALA A 116 -11.28 -17.56 -9.29
C ALA A 116 -12.09 -17.92 -10.55
N ALA A 117 -12.20 -16.98 -11.50
CA ALA A 117 -12.83 -17.25 -12.80
C ALA A 117 -12.07 -18.31 -13.61
N THR A 118 -10.74 -18.33 -13.53
CA THR A 118 -9.90 -19.29 -14.26
C THR A 118 -9.93 -20.70 -13.64
N LEU A 119 -10.05 -20.82 -12.32
CA LEU A 119 -10.21 -22.12 -11.65
C LEU A 119 -11.61 -22.69 -11.90
N ARG A 120 -12.65 -21.87 -11.75
CA ARG A 120 -14.05 -22.31 -11.94
C ARG A 120 -14.36 -22.71 -13.38
N SER A 121 -13.71 -22.10 -14.39
CA SER A 121 -13.92 -22.46 -15.80
C SER A 121 -13.41 -23.86 -16.16
N VAL A 122 -12.55 -24.46 -15.33
CA VAL A 122 -12.11 -25.86 -15.43
C VAL A 122 -12.68 -26.76 -14.32
N GLY A 123 -13.72 -26.31 -13.63
CA GLY A 123 -14.41 -27.08 -12.58
C GLY A 123 -13.68 -27.18 -11.24
N LEU A 124 -12.60 -26.41 -11.04
CA LEU A 124 -11.84 -26.40 -9.78
C LEU A 124 -12.44 -25.43 -8.74
N PRO A 125 -12.28 -25.72 -7.44
CA PRO A 125 -12.66 -24.80 -6.38
C PRO A 125 -11.79 -23.53 -6.42
N ALA A 126 -12.31 -22.47 -5.80
CA ALA A 126 -11.64 -21.18 -5.66
C ALA A 126 -11.81 -20.65 -4.23
N THR A 127 -11.40 -21.46 -3.25
CA THR A 127 -11.29 -21.06 -1.85
C THR A 127 -10.08 -20.15 -1.64
N ALA A 128 -9.92 -19.61 -0.43
CA ALA A 128 -8.73 -18.86 -0.05
C ALA A 128 -7.42 -19.61 -0.34
N GLY A 129 -7.37 -20.93 -0.15
CA GLY A 129 -6.17 -21.74 -0.38
C GLY A 129 -5.79 -21.82 -1.85
N GLU A 130 -6.73 -22.16 -2.74
CA GLU A 130 -6.46 -22.21 -4.19
C GLU A 130 -6.19 -20.83 -4.78
N LEU A 131 -6.78 -19.77 -4.23
CA LEU A 131 -6.51 -18.40 -4.68
C LEU A 131 -5.14 -17.88 -4.20
N SER A 132 -4.71 -18.23 -2.99
CA SER A 132 -3.32 -18.04 -2.53
C SER A 132 -2.33 -18.79 -3.41
N LEU A 133 -2.64 -20.03 -3.77
CA LEU A 133 -1.84 -20.84 -4.69
C LEU A 133 -1.74 -20.15 -6.07
N ALA A 134 -2.88 -19.79 -6.67
CA ALA A 134 -2.92 -19.10 -7.96
C ALA A 134 -2.25 -17.72 -7.94
N HIS A 135 -2.19 -17.05 -6.79
CA HIS A 135 -1.41 -15.81 -6.62
C HIS A 135 0.09 -16.06 -6.82
N VAL A 136 0.64 -17.06 -6.12
CA VAL A 136 2.10 -17.36 -6.12
C VAL A 136 2.59 -17.96 -7.44
N ILE A 137 1.90 -18.98 -7.95
CA ILE A 137 2.37 -19.76 -9.13
C ILE A 137 1.60 -19.45 -10.42
N GLY A 138 0.70 -18.46 -10.38
CA GLY A 138 -0.19 -18.11 -11.48
C GLY A 138 -1.34 -19.12 -11.66
N PRO A 139 -2.44 -18.72 -12.33
CA PRO A 139 -3.63 -19.56 -12.45
C PRO A 139 -3.37 -20.87 -13.19
N ARG A 140 -2.52 -20.88 -14.23
CA ARG A 140 -2.11 -22.12 -14.92
C ARG A 140 -1.31 -23.07 -14.03
N GLY A 141 -0.41 -22.53 -13.19
CA GLY A 141 0.34 -23.34 -12.22
C GLY A 141 -0.61 -23.95 -11.19
N ALA A 142 -1.57 -23.19 -10.68
CA ALA A 142 -2.58 -23.68 -9.76
C ALA A 142 -3.42 -24.81 -10.38
N VAL A 143 -3.89 -24.67 -11.63
CA VAL A 143 -4.57 -25.77 -12.34
C VAL A 143 -3.69 -27.02 -12.39
N SER A 144 -2.43 -26.91 -12.84
CA SER A 144 -1.50 -28.05 -12.89
C SER A 144 -1.28 -28.72 -11.53
N VAL A 145 -1.23 -27.95 -10.44
CA VAL A 145 -1.01 -28.46 -9.08
C VAL A 145 -2.27 -29.06 -8.46
N LEU A 146 -3.46 -28.54 -8.79
CA LEU A 146 -4.74 -29.00 -8.28
C LEU A 146 -5.26 -30.26 -8.99
N THR A 147 -4.84 -30.50 -10.25
CA THR A 147 -5.19 -31.71 -11.01
C THR A 147 -4.10 -32.78 -11.02
N ALA A 148 -3.01 -32.61 -10.27
CA ALA A 148 -1.90 -33.56 -10.22
C ALA A 148 -2.04 -34.60 -9.09
N GLU A 149 -1.39 -35.75 -9.28
CA GLU A 149 -1.19 -36.74 -8.23
C GLU A 149 -0.56 -36.11 -6.96
N PRO A 150 -1.11 -36.35 -5.75
CA PRO A 150 -0.68 -35.67 -4.52
C PRO A 150 0.82 -35.71 -4.22
N ALA A 151 1.48 -36.81 -4.60
CA ALA A 151 2.91 -37.05 -4.38
C ALA A 151 3.82 -36.49 -5.51
N ARG A 152 3.25 -35.98 -6.60
CA ARG A 152 4.04 -35.52 -7.76
C ARG A 152 4.89 -34.29 -7.40
N PRO A 153 6.20 -34.25 -7.73
CA PRO A 153 7.05 -33.11 -7.45
C PRO A 153 6.56 -31.81 -8.11
N ALA A 154 6.47 -30.72 -7.36
CA ALA A 154 6.06 -29.43 -7.89
C ALA A 154 7.02 -28.90 -8.97
N ALA A 155 8.30 -29.29 -8.93
CA ALA A 155 9.28 -28.98 -9.96
C ALA A 155 8.95 -29.57 -11.36
N GLU A 156 8.08 -30.58 -11.46
CA GLU A 156 7.58 -31.11 -12.74
C GLU A 156 6.32 -30.40 -13.24
N LEU A 157 5.57 -29.78 -12.32
CA LEU A 157 4.26 -29.16 -12.58
C LEU A 157 4.37 -27.67 -12.88
N LEU A 158 5.42 -27.03 -12.37
CA LEU A 158 5.65 -25.60 -12.44
C LEU A 158 6.66 -25.24 -13.51
N ARG A 159 6.50 -24.04 -14.08
CA ARG A 159 7.48 -23.48 -15.00
C ARG A 159 8.83 -23.22 -14.28
N PRO A 160 9.97 -23.37 -14.96
CA PRO A 160 11.30 -23.14 -14.37
C PRO A 160 11.45 -21.77 -13.69
N GLU A 161 10.82 -20.72 -14.22
CA GLU A 161 10.89 -19.36 -13.67
C GLU A 161 10.14 -19.23 -12.34
N ALA A 162 9.05 -19.99 -12.14
CA ALA A 162 8.32 -20.01 -10.87
C ALA A 162 9.14 -20.72 -9.77
N ILE A 163 9.89 -21.77 -10.13
CA ILE A 163 10.84 -22.45 -9.25
C ILE A 163 12.07 -21.57 -8.95
N ALA A 164 12.61 -20.87 -9.95
CA ALA A 164 13.75 -19.97 -9.78
C ALA A 164 13.42 -18.78 -8.87
N ALA A 165 12.23 -18.18 -9.03
CA ALA A 165 11.75 -17.09 -8.17
C ALA A 165 11.41 -17.55 -6.74
N ASN A 166 11.09 -18.84 -6.55
CA ASN A 166 10.68 -19.43 -5.27
C ASN A 166 11.37 -20.78 -5.03
N PRO A 167 12.69 -20.82 -4.71
CA PRO A 167 13.46 -22.07 -4.64
C PRO A 167 12.91 -23.12 -3.66
N VAL A 168 12.19 -22.69 -2.63
CA VAL A 168 11.52 -23.58 -1.66
C VAL A 168 10.50 -24.53 -2.31
N LEU A 169 9.86 -24.10 -3.41
CA LEU A 169 8.89 -24.92 -4.15
C LEU A 169 9.51 -26.16 -4.79
N LYS A 170 10.83 -26.14 -5.06
CA LYS A 170 11.56 -27.26 -5.67
C LYS A 170 11.47 -28.55 -4.84
N GLN A 171 11.34 -28.43 -3.53
CA GLN A 171 11.31 -29.55 -2.58
C GLN A 171 9.88 -29.99 -2.20
N MET A 172 8.85 -29.36 -2.77
CA MET A 172 7.46 -29.66 -2.45
C MET A 172 6.85 -30.68 -3.43
N THR A 173 5.90 -31.47 -2.94
CA THR A 173 4.94 -32.18 -3.78
C THR A 173 3.72 -31.30 -4.08
N ALA A 174 2.85 -31.70 -5.01
CA ALA A 174 1.57 -31.05 -5.26
C ALA A 174 0.76 -30.84 -3.96
N SER A 175 0.62 -31.88 -3.13
CA SER A 175 -0.13 -31.80 -1.87
C SER A 175 0.52 -30.89 -0.82
N THR A 176 1.86 -30.92 -0.69
CA THR A 176 2.60 -30.03 0.22
C THR A 176 2.46 -28.56 -0.19
N LEU A 177 2.48 -28.29 -1.50
CA LEU A 177 2.33 -26.94 -2.05
C LEU A 177 0.90 -26.39 -1.84
N GLN A 178 -0.14 -27.20 -2.06
CA GLN A 178 -1.52 -26.81 -1.73
C GLN A 178 -1.68 -26.47 -0.23
N GLN A 179 -1.15 -27.33 0.66
CA GLN A 179 -1.21 -27.10 2.11
C GLN A 179 -0.44 -25.84 2.54
N TRP A 180 0.77 -25.62 1.99
CA TRP A 180 1.55 -24.41 2.22
C TRP A 180 0.78 -23.16 1.81
N ALA A 181 0.18 -23.15 0.61
CA ALA A 181 -0.60 -22.01 0.11
C ALA A 181 -1.84 -21.72 0.98
N MET A 182 -2.52 -22.76 1.46
CA MET A 182 -3.65 -22.64 2.40
C MET A 182 -3.21 -22.04 3.75
N LEU A 183 -2.11 -22.53 4.33
CA LEU A 183 -1.63 -22.08 5.65
C LEU A 183 -1.23 -20.60 5.64
N ARG A 184 -0.63 -20.11 4.55
CA ARG A 184 -0.25 -18.69 4.37
C ARG A 184 -1.39 -17.71 4.58
N VAL A 185 -2.58 -18.04 4.07
CA VAL A 185 -3.76 -17.16 4.13
C VAL A 185 -4.82 -17.67 5.10
N LYS A 186 -4.48 -18.62 5.98
CA LYS A 186 -5.39 -19.04 7.05
C LYS A 186 -5.69 -17.82 7.91
N ALA A 187 -6.97 -17.54 8.16
CA ALA A 187 -7.34 -16.48 9.08
C ALA A 187 -6.82 -16.83 10.49
N SER A 188 -5.84 -16.06 10.99
CA SER A 188 -5.51 -16.07 12.40
C SER A 188 -6.68 -15.48 13.18
N ALA A 189 -7.05 -16.09 14.32
CA ALA A 189 -8.03 -15.52 15.23
C ALA A 189 -7.61 -14.14 15.79
N GLU A 190 -6.33 -13.80 15.67
CA GLU A 190 -5.72 -12.52 16.03
C GLU A 190 -5.84 -11.46 14.92
N LEU A 191 -6.20 -11.83 13.69
CA LEU A 191 -6.51 -10.89 12.60
C LEU A 191 -7.97 -10.41 12.68
N SER A 192 -8.39 -10.00 13.88
CA SER A 192 -9.13 -8.74 13.91
C SER A 192 -8.19 -7.69 13.31
N PRO A 193 -8.66 -6.75 12.47
CA PRO A 193 -7.88 -5.54 12.32
C PRO A 193 -7.63 -5.00 13.74
N GLU A 194 -6.44 -4.48 14.01
CA GLU A 194 -6.37 -3.32 14.87
C GLU A 194 -7.21 -2.24 14.18
N SER A 195 -8.52 -2.29 14.42
CA SER A 195 -9.36 -1.11 14.46
C SER A 195 -8.79 -0.30 15.61
N GLY A 196 -7.67 0.37 15.32
CA GLY A 196 -7.16 1.45 16.13
C GLY A 196 -8.35 2.38 16.29
N ALA A 197 -8.95 2.32 17.49
CA ALA A 197 -10.06 3.18 17.85
C ALA A 197 -9.66 4.59 17.47
N PRO A 198 -10.58 5.43 16.95
CA PRO A 198 -10.24 6.75 16.45
C PRO A 198 -9.51 7.52 17.54
N GLN A 199 -8.17 7.52 17.49
CA GLN A 199 -7.36 8.16 18.51
C GLN A 199 -7.74 9.62 18.43
N ALA A 200 -8.25 10.14 19.55
CA ALA A 200 -8.71 11.51 19.64
C ALA A 200 -7.63 12.39 19.04
N LYS A 201 -8.01 13.27 18.11
CA LYS A 201 -7.07 14.15 17.39
C LYS A 201 -6.04 14.66 18.38
N PRO A 202 -4.74 14.33 18.23
CA PRO A 202 -3.73 15.01 18.99
C PRO A 202 -3.86 16.48 18.60
N SER A 203 -4.33 17.29 19.54
CA SER A 203 -4.11 18.72 19.47
C SER A 203 -2.59 18.83 19.39
N ILE A 204 -2.07 19.36 18.29
CA ILE A 204 -0.61 19.49 18.15
C ILE A 204 -0.20 20.60 19.12
N GLU A 205 0.14 20.21 20.34
CA GLU A 205 0.95 21.03 21.23
C GLU A 205 2.22 21.36 20.44
N PRO A 206 2.51 22.64 20.12
CA PRO A 206 3.69 22.98 19.37
C PRO A 206 4.94 22.42 20.08
N LEU A 207 5.80 21.72 19.34
CA LEU A 207 7.04 21.22 19.92
C LEU A 207 7.83 22.41 20.48
N ARG A 208 8.29 22.28 21.72
CA ARG A 208 9.12 23.31 22.35
C ARG A 208 10.45 23.37 21.58
N PRO A 209 11.11 24.53 21.46
CA PRO A 209 12.37 24.63 20.72
C PRO A 209 13.46 23.66 21.17
N ALA A 210 13.44 23.21 22.43
CA ALA A 210 14.36 22.21 22.98
C ALA A 210 14.00 20.74 22.63
N ASP A 211 12.74 20.45 22.29
CA ASP A 211 12.27 19.12 21.86
C ASP A 211 12.43 18.91 20.35
N ASP A 212 12.55 19.99 19.58
CA ASP A 212 12.58 19.98 18.12
C ASP A 212 13.88 19.38 17.57
N PHE A 213 13.78 18.62 16.49
CA PHE A 213 14.91 17.93 15.85
C PHE A 213 14.70 17.85 14.34
N ARG A 214 15.67 17.34 13.58
CA ARG A 214 15.53 17.21 12.13
C ARG A 214 15.10 15.79 11.77
N VAL A 215 14.04 15.67 10.96
CA VAL A 215 13.54 14.37 10.47
C VAL A 215 14.31 13.88 9.23
N ASP A 216 15.01 14.79 8.56
CA ASP A 216 15.96 14.54 7.48
C ASP A 216 17.05 15.65 7.47
N GLU A 217 17.81 15.79 6.39
CA GLU A 217 18.84 16.84 6.26
C GLU A 217 18.30 18.28 6.35
N ARG A 218 17.02 18.51 6.05
CA ARG A 218 16.43 19.84 5.76
C ARG A 218 15.28 20.21 6.69
N THR A 219 14.38 19.28 6.98
CA THR A 219 13.09 19.53 7.63
C THR A 219 13.17 19.37 9.14
N LYS A 220 12.57 20.31 9.90
CA LYS A 220 12.38 20.16 11.35
C LYS A 220 11.17 19.28 11.69
N ALA A 221 11.16 18.69 12.88
CA ALA A 221 10.06 17.87 13.37
C ALA A 221 8.79 18.71 13.62
N SER A 222 8.97 19.94 14.14
CA SER A 222 7.88 20.92 14.26
C SER A 222 7.24 21.26 12.90
N GLU A 223 8.07 21.54 11.90
CA GLU A 223 7.68 21.83 10.51
C GLU A 223 6.99 20.63 9.84
N ALA A 224 7.53 19.42 10.01
CA ALA A 224 6.94 18.18 9.52
C ALA A 224 5.53 17.93 10.10
N LEU A 225 5.35 18.13 11.42
CA LEU A 225 4.05 18.01 12.09
C LEU A 225 3.02 19.00 11.54
N VAL A 226 3.39 20.27 11.35
CA VAL A 226 2.51 21.31 10.79
C VAL A 226 2.12 21.00 9.35
N THR A 227 3.09 20.61 8.52
CA THR A 227 2.86 20.24 7.11
C THR A 227 1.91 19.04 7.02
N ASN A 228 2.18 17.99 7.80
CA ASN A 228 1.33 16.79 7.88
C ASN A 228 -0.08 17.10 8.41
N HIS A 229 -0.23 18.06 9.32
CA HIS A 229 -1.53 18.47 9.83
C HIS A 229 -2.37 19.15 8.74
N ASN A 230 -1.79 20.13 8.06
CA ASN A 230 -2.49 20.94 7.05
C ASN A 230 -2.86 20.09 5.83
N ALA A 231 -1.89 19.36 5.27
CA ALA A 231 -2.13 18.44 4.17
C ALA A 231 -3.08 17.30 4.58
N GLY A 232 -2.88 16.72 5.78
CA GLY A 232 -3.72 15.65 6.31
C GLY A 232 -5.19 16.05 6.52
N ALA A 233 -5.45 17.30 6.92
CA ALA A 233 -6.82 17.82 7.02
C ALA A 233 -7.51 17.89 5.65
N ALA A 234 -6.82 18.47 4.65
CA ALA A 234 -7.33 18.57 3.29
C ALA A 234 -7.54 17.18 2.64
N LEU A 235 -6.60 16.25 2.82
CA LEU A 235 -6.75 14.86 2.36
C LEU A 235 -7.90 14.13 3.07
N GLN A 236 -8.13 14.40 4.35
CA GLN A 236 -9.25 13.79 5.08
C GLN A 236 -10.61 14.31 4.60
N ASP A 237 -10.73 15.61 4.28
CA ASP A 237 -11.91 16.20 3.63
C ASP A 237 -12.11 15.63 2.21
N LEU A 238 -11.04 15.51 1.43
CA LEU A 238 -11.06 14.86 0.12
C LEU A 238 -11.54 13.39 0.18
N VAL A 239 -11.06 12.60 1.15
CA VAL A 239 -11.49 11.21 1.33
C VAL A 239 -12.95 11.10 1.80
N ASP A 240 -13.43 12.04 2.61
CA ASP A 240 -14.84 12.06 3.07
C ASP A 240 -15.80 12.22 1.89
N VAL A 241 -15.54 13.20 1.02
CA VAL A 241 -16.37 13.42 -0.18
C VAL A 241 -16.19 12.32 -1.23
N LEU A 242 -14.97 11.82 -1.49
CA LEU A 242 -14.74 10.72 -2.43
C LEU A 242 -15.37 9.40 -1.98
N SER A 243 -15.68 9.24 -0.69
CA SER A 243 -16.43 8.09 -0.17
C SER A 243 -17.95 8.26 -0.22
N LYS A 244 -18.45 9.46 -0.57
CA LYS A 244 -19.89 9.83 -0.51
C LYS A 244 -20.44 10.34 -1.85
N ALA A 245 -19.60 10.79 -2.76
CA ALA A 245 -20.00 11.25 -4.10
C ALA A 245 -20.68 10.11 -4.88
N GLY A 246 -21.97 10.28 -5.19
CA GLY A 246 -22.81 9.26 -5.83
C GLY A 246 -23.62 8.37 -4.89
N GLY A 247 -23.51 8.55 -3.57
CA GLY A 247 -24.17 7.70 -2.54
C GLY A 247 -25.69 7.85 -2.37
N GLY A 248 -26.38 8.58 -3.26
CA GLY A 248 -27.83 8.76 -3.19
C GLY A 248 -28.32 9.69 -2.06
N ARG A 249 -29.64 9.70 -1.83
CA ARG A 249 -30.29 10.57 -0.82
C ARG A 249 -29.95 10.07 0.59
N GLY A 250 -29.18 10.84 1.35
CA GLY A 250 -28.87 10.58 2.77
C GLY A 250 -27.40 10.71 3.15
N ALA A 251 -26.49 10.81 2.18
CA ALA A 251 -25.06 11.02 2.46
C ALA A 251 -24.80 12.42 3.05
N GLN A 252 -24.36 12.47 4.32
CA GLN A 252 -24.00 13.73 4.99
C GLN A 252 -22.47 13.92 5.02
N LEU A 253 -21.99 15.06 4.52
CA LEU A 253 -20.58 15.48 4.59
C LEU A 253 -20.27 16.07 5.96
N ARG A 254 -19.01 15.98 6.40
CA ARG A 254 -18.58 16.68 7.62
C ARG A 254 -18.61 18.21 7.42
N PRO A 255 -18.84 19.03 8.46
CA PRO A 255 -18.87 20.49 8.32
C PRO A 255 -17.58 21.09 7.72
N SER A 256 -16.41 20.55 8.08
CA SER A 256 -15.13 20.95 7.46
C SER A 256 -15.10 20.67 5.96
N THR A 257 -15.57 19.49 5.54
CA THR A 257 -15.62 19.07 4.14
C THR A 257 -16.58 19.94 3.33
N ALA A 258 -17.74 20.29 3.88
CA ALA A 258 -18.67 21.22 3.22
C ALA A 258 -18.06 22.62 3.05
N ALA A 259 -17.38 23.14 4.08
CA ALA A 259 -16.69 24.43 4.02
C ALA A 259 -15.51 24.43 3.03
N TRP A 260 -14.75 23.33 2.97
CA TRP A 260 -13.66 23.14 2.00
C TRP A 260 -14.18 23.06 0.56
N LEU A 261 -15.28 22.34 0.30
CA LEU A 261 -15.90 22.31 -1.04
C LEU A 261 -16.30 23.73 -1.51
N ILE A 262 -16.92 24.51 -0.62
CA ILE A 262 -17.28 25.91 -0.91
C ILE A 262 -16.03 26.75 -1.21
N SER A 263 -14.93 26.58 -0.47
CA SER A 263 -13.70 27.36 -0.69
C SER A 263 -12.97 27.00 -1.99
N VAL A 264 -13.20 25.82 -2.56
CA VAL A 264 -12.74 25.42 -3.90
C VAL A 264 -13.78 25.63 -5.02
N GLY A 265 -14.89 26.31 -4.72
CA GLY A 265 -15.91 26.67 -5.71
C GLY A 265 -16.85 25.53 -6.11
N VAL A 266 -17.06 24.56 -5.23
CA VAL A 266 -17.91 23.38 -5.45
C VAL A 266 -19.12 23.42 -4.51
N ASP A 267 -20.34 23.47 -5.05
CA ASP A 267 -21.54 23.36 -4.21
C ASP A 267 -21.69 21.92 -3.65
N PRO A 268 -21.74 21.73 -2.32
CA PRO A 268 -21.81 20.40 -1.74
C PRO A 268 -23.10 19.63 -2.08
N VAL A 269 -24.22 20.33 -2.29
CA VAL A 269 -25.54 19.74 -2.52
C VAL A 269 -25.68 19.29 -3.97
N GLU A 270 -25.22 20.11 -4.93
CA GLU A 270 -25.14 19.73 -6.34
C GLU A 270 -24.17 18.59 -6.58
N LEU A 271 -23.00 18.59 -5.92
CA LEU A 271 -22.04 17.49 -6.01
C LEU A 271 -22.63 16.17 -5.54
N LEU A 272 -23.36 16.17 -4.41
CA LEU A 272 -24.03 14.98 -3.89
C LEU A 272 -25.20 14.50 -4.77
N ARG A 273 -25.87 15.43 -5.47
CA ARG A 273 -26.87 15.09 -6.51
C ARG A 273 -26.24 14.57 -7.81
N GLY A 274 -24.92 14.73 -7.99
CA GLY A 274 -24.20 14.29 -9.17
C GLY A 274 -24.32 15.24 -10.36
N ASP A 275 -24.49 16.55 -10.14
CA ASP A 275 -24.53 17.53 -11.24
C ASP A 275 -23.24 17.44 -12.10
N PRO A 276 -23.33 17.26 -13.44
CA PRO A 276 -22.16 17.06 -14.28
C PRO A 276 -21.16 18.23 -14.34
N ALA A 277 -21.60 19.48 -14.14
CA ALA A 277 -20.70 20.64 -14.13
C ALA A 277 -19.94 20.72 -12.81
N THR A 278 -20.66 20.63 -11.69
CA THR A 278 -20.08 20.65 -10.34
C THR A 278 -19.18 19.43 -10.09
N VAL A 279 -19.50 18.26 -10.67
CA VAL A 279 -18.63 17.07 -10.78
C VAL A 279 -17.27 17.40 -11.43
N ARG A 280 -17.24 18.09 -12.57
CA ARG A 280 -15.98 18.45 -13.28
C ARG A 280 -15.17 19.55 -12.59
N ILE A 281 -15.80 20.40 -11.78
CA ILE A 281 -15.09 21.35 -10.92
C ILE A 281 -14.43 20.58 -9.77
N PHE A 282 -15.19 19.69 -9.13
CA PHE A 282 -14.71 18.83 -8.06
C PHE A 282 -13.53 17.93 -8.50
N ASP A 283 -13.58 17.28 -9.66
CA ASP A 283 -12.50 16.37 -10.10
C ASP A 283 -11.16 17.09 -10.27
N ARG A 284 -11.18 18.32 -10.80
CA ARG A 284 -9.98 19.17 -10.91
C ARG A 284 -9.49 19.66 -9.55
N ALA A 285 -10.40 20.04 -8.64
CA ALA A 285 -10.05 20.42 -7.27
C ALA A 285 -9.45 19.22 -6.49
N ALA A 286 -10.06 18.04 -6.59
CA ALA A 286 -9.63 16.79 -5.98
C ALA A 286 -8.22 16.38 -6.43
N ALA A 287 -7.96 16.38 -7.74
CA ALA A 287 -6.65 16.08 -8.30
C ALA A 287 -5.60 17.09 -7.82
N ARG A 288 -5.94 18.39 -7.81
CA ARG A 288 -5.04 19.45 -7.34
C ARG A 288 -4.72 19.30 -5.85
N THR A 289 -5.72 19.12 -4.98
CA THR A 289 -5.52 18.95 -3.53
C THR A 289 -4.62 17.75 -3.21
N LEU A 290 -4.77 16.64 -3.94
CA LEU A 290 -3.86 15.51 -3.80
C LEU A 290 -2.43 15.83 -4.27
N LEU A 291 -2.27 16.45 -5.45
CA LEU A 291 -0.94 16.75 -6.01
C LEU A 291 -0.18 17.81 -5.21
N ASP A 292 -0.88 18.82 -4.68
CA ASP A 292 -0.29 19.84 -3.80
C ASP A 292 0.13 19.18 -2.46
N ALA A 293 -0.72 18.34 -1.85
CA ALA A 293 -0.36 17.59 -0.64
C ALA A 293 0.78 16.56 -0.85
N ILE A 294 0.92 15.99 -2.05
CA ILE A 294 2.10 15.17 -2.42
C ILE A 294 3.35 16.05 -2.47
N ARG A 295 3.29 17.20 -3.16
CA ARG A 295 4.44 18.12 -3.31
C ARG A 295 5.00 18.59 -1.97
N ASP A 296 4.11 18.91 -1.04
CA ASP A 296 4.46 19.39 0.31
C ASP A 296 5.27 18.35 1.13
N VAL A 297 5.22 17.06 0.76
CA VAL A 297 5.89 16.00 1.54
C VAL A 297 6.84 15.10 0.75
N SER A 298 6.74 15.03 -0.57
CA SER A 298 7.50 14.13 -1.46
C SER A 298 9.01 14.38 -1.47
N GLY A 299 9.44 15.55 -0.99
CA GLY A 299 10.84 15.90 -0.77
C GLY A 299 11.51 15.18 0.40
N ARG A 300 10.73 14.65 1.34
CA ARG A 300 11.24 13.97 2.55
C ARG A 300 11.45 12.47 2.28
N PRO A 301 12.51 11.83 2.80
CA PRO A 301 12.84 10.43 2.50
C PRO A 301 11.71 9.45 2.77
N ALA A 302 10.87 9.74 3.78
CA ALA A 302 9.70 8.96 4.08
C ALA A 302 8.78 8.82 2.87
N PHE A 303 8.43 9.89 2.14
CA PHE A 303 7.38 9.91 1.12
C PHE A 303 7.90 9.80 -0.33
N GLY A 304 9.14 9.34 -0.51
CA GLY A 304 9.80 9.32 -1.82
C GLY A 304 9.03 8.56 -2.92
N GLU A 305 8.21 7.57 -2.56
CA GLU A 305 7.39 6.81 -3.51
C GLU A 305 6.31 7.65 -4.21
N PHE A 306 5.81 8.71 -3.54
CA PHE A 306 4.78 9.59 -4.10
C PHE A 306 5.34 10.60 -5.13
N LYS A 307 6.65 10.84 -5.13
CA LYS A 307 7.32 11.81 -6.03
C LYS A 307 7.17 11.43 -7.51
N ALA A 308 7.14 10.13 -7.81
CA ALA A 308 6.91 9.62 -9.16
C ALA A 308 5.50 9.92 -9.69
N ILE A 309 4.53 10.12 -8.79
CA ILE A 309 3.15 10.46 -9.16
C ILE A 309 3.06 11.94 -9.53
N GLU A 310 3.59 12.82 -8.68
CA GLU A 310 3.62 14.26 -8.94
C GLU A 310 4.22 14.59 -10.32
N THR A 311 5.37 13.98 -10.62
CA THR A 311 6.21 14.35 -11.77
C THR A 311 5.55 14.12 -13.13
N HIS A 312 4.62 13.15 -13.27
CA HIS A 312 3.96 12.89 -14.57
C HIS A 312 2.44 12.64 -14.53
N ALA A 313 1.76 12.64 -13.37
CA ALA A 313 0.30 12.67 -13.35
C ALA A 313 -0.25 14.08 -13.66
N ALA A 314 0.46 15.13 -13.23
CA ALA A 314 0.05 16.52 -13.40
C ALA A 314 -0.21 17.01 -14.85
N PRO A 315 0.51 16.57 -15.91
CA PRO A 315 0.41 17.26 -17.20
C PRO A 315 -0.74 16.89 -18.15
N ARG A 316 -1.38 15.71 -18.05
CA ARG A 316 -2.18 15.17 -19.18
C ARG A 316 -3.46 14.37 -18.89
N GLY A 317 -3.91 14.21 -17.64
CA GLY A 317 -5.19 13.56 -17.38
C GLY A 317 -5.69 13.72 -15.95
N GLU A 318 -7.00 13.86 -15.78
CA GLU A 318 -7.62 13.82 -14.46
C GLU A 318 -7.44 12.40 -13.88
N LEU A 319 -6.81 12.31 -12.70
CA LEU A 319 -6.65 11.03 -12.00
C LEU A 319 -8.04 10.45 -11.69
N PRO A 320 -8.31 9.16 -11.96
CA PRO A 320 -9.60 8.57 -11.63
C PRO A 320 -9.92 8.70 -10.14
N ARG A 321 -11.17 9.06 -9.78
CA ARG A 321 -11.61 9.28 -8.38
C ARG A 321 -11.17 8.19 -7.39
N GLY A 322 -11.25 6.92 -7.79
CA GLY A 322 -10.81 5.78 -6.99
C GLY A 322 -9.30 5.80 -6.69
N VAL A 323 -8.48 6.22 -7.67
CA VAL A 323 -7.03 6.37 -7.53
C VAL A 323 -6.69 7.60 -6.69
N ILE A 324 -7.39 8.74 -6.88
CA ILE A 324 -7.25 9.90 -5.99
C ILE A 324 -7.53 9.50 -4.54
N ARG A 325 -8.63 8.78 -4.31
CA ARG A 325 -9.02 8.28 -2.98
C ARG A 325 -7.97 7.34 -2.38
N ALA A 326 -7.49 6.37 -3.17
CA ALA A 326 -6.46 5.41 -2.73
C ALA A 326 -5.15 6.11 -2.34
N LEU A 327 -4.71 7.07 -3.15
CA LEU A 327 -3.51 7.86 -2.87
C LEU A 327 -3.67 8.78 -1.67
N ALA A 328 -4.82 9.45 -1.54
CA ALA A 328 -5.12 10.30 -0.39
C ALA A 328 -5.14 9.52 0.93
N ILE A 329 -5.72 8.31 0.94
CA ILE A 329 -5.69 7.40 2.10
C ILE A 329 -4.24 6.98 2.42
N ALA A 330 -3.49 6.49 1.43
CA ALA A 330 -2.12 6.02 1.63
C ALA A 330 -1.19 7.11 2.17
N LEU A 331 -1.34 8.33 1.65
CA LEU A 331 -0.58 9.51 2.04
C LEU A 331 -0.94 9.97 3.46
N LEU A 332 -2.24 10.07 3.77
CA LEU A 332 -2.77 10.43 5.09
C LEU A 332 -2.30 9.46 6.19
N ASP A 333 -2.37 8.16 5.93
CA ASP A 333 -1.88 7.15 6.88
C ASP A 333 -0.37 7.21 7.08
N LYS A 334 0.38 7.63 6.06
CA LYS A 334 1.83 7.79 6.17
C LYS A 334 2.20 9.05 6.96
N MET A 335 1.51 10.16 6.75
CA MET A 335 1.60 11.37 7.59
C MET A 335 1.30 11.06 9.07
N ARG A 336 0.25 10.27 9.32
CA ARG A 336 -0.10 9.80 10.69
C ARG A 336 1.00 8.98 11.34
N ARG A 337 1.60 8.02 10.62
CA ARG A 337 2.71 7.21 11.12
C ARG A 337 3.95 8.06 11.44
N GLU A 338 4.30 8.99 10.56
CA GLU A 338 5.43 9.90 10.81
C GLU A 338 5.18 10.81 12.02
N ASN A 339 3.98 11.37 12.16
CA ASN A 339 3.59 12.15 13.34
C ASN A 339 3.74 11.33 14.64
N ALA A 340 3.26 10.08 14.66
CA ALA A 340 3.40 9.18 15.80
C ALA A 340 4.88 8.89 16.14
N THR A 341 5.72 8.66 15.12
CA THR A 341 7.17 8.49 15.30
C THR A 341 7.81 9.74 15.91
N ILE A 342 7.47 10.94 15.44
CA ILE A 342 7.97 12.21 15.99
C ILE A 342 7.56 12.35 17.46
N THR A 343 6.27 12.15 17.78
CA THR A 343 5.77 12.24 19.17
C THR A 343 6.45 11.23 20.09
N ASN A 344 6.66 9.99 19.63
CA ASN A 344 7.34 8.95 20.41
C ASN A 344 8.81 9.31 20.69
N ILE A 345 9.53 9.87 19.71
CA ILE A 345 10.91 10.35 19.89
C ILE A 345 10.98 11.47 20.93
N VAL A 346 10.08 12.45 20.85
CA VAL A 346 9.99 13.56 21.81
C VAL A 346 9.69 13.05 23.22
N GLN A 347 8.69 12.17 23.36
CA GLN A 347 8.33 11.63 24.68
C GLN A 347 9.46 10.79 25.28
N HIS A 348 10.16 9.98 24.48
CA HIS A 348 11.31 9.22 24.94
C HIS A 348 12.44 10.14 25.43
N ARG A 349 12.77 11.20 24.69
CA ARG A 349 13.79 12.19 25.11
C ARG A 349 13.43 12.90 26.42
N ARG A 350 12.17 13.33 26.57
CA ARG A 350 11.65 13.95 27.80
C ARG A 350 11.75 13.01 28.99
N ASN A 351 11.37 11.74 28.82
CA ASN A 351 11.45 10.72 29.87
C ASN A 351 12.91 10.45 30.28
N THR A 352 13.82 10.29 29.32
CA THR A 352 15.25 10.06 29.60
C THR A 352 15.92 11.27 30.27
N GLY A 353 15.57 12.50 29.84
CA GLY A 353 16.04 13.73 30.48
C GLY A 353 15.54 13.87 31.93
N ALA A 354 14.27 13.57 32.18
CA ALA A 354 13.71 13.55 33.54
C ALA A 354 14.37 12.47 34.42
N ALA A 355 14.66 11.30 33.87
CA ALA A 355 15.37 10.23 34.58
C ALA A 355 16.81 10.61 34.95
N MET A 356 17.53 11.34 34.10
CA MET A 356 18.88 11.84 34.45
C MET A 356 18.86 12.92 35.54
N LEU A 357 17.87 13.83 35.53
CA LEU A 357 17.72 14.88 36.54
C LEU A 357 17.28 14.34 37.91
N ALA A 358 16.68 13.14 37.97
CA ALA A 358 16.32 12.48 39.22
C ALA A 358 17.49 11.78 39.93
N VAL A 359 18.70 11.78 39.34
CA VAL A 359 19.91 11.11 39.87
C VAL A 359 21.00 12.13 40.24
N GLU A 360 20.61 13.25 40.86
CA GLU A 360 21.59 14.05 41.61
C GLU A 360 21.98 13.34 42.93
N PRO A 361 23.28 13.20 43.22
CA PRO A 361 23.71 12.56 44.46
C PRO A 361 23.52 13.49 45.66
N SER A 362 22.83 13.02 46.70
CA SER A 362 22.86 13.67 48.02
C SER A 362 24.28 13.69 48.56
N MET A 363 24.97 14.82 48.41
CA MET A 363 26.26 15.10 49.04
C MET A 363 26.08 15.19 50.57
N PRO A 364 26.68 14.31 51.38
CA PRO A 364 26.75 14.52 52.82
C PRO A 364 27.69 15.69 53.14
N PRO A 365 27.48 16.41 54.26
CA PRO A 365 28.31 17.56 54.62
C PRO A 365 29.78 17.15 54.88
N PRO A 366 30.76 18.02 54.59
CA PRO A 366 32.17 17.66 54.59
C PRO A 366 32.72 17.41 55.99
N VAL A 367 33.32 16.24 56.20
CA VAL A 367 34.07 15.89 57.41
C VAL A 367 35.41 16.63 57.39
N ARG A 368 35.63 17.51 58.37
CA ARG A 368 36.95 18.14 58.60
C ARG A 368 37.93 17.08 59.09
N ASN A 369 38.99 16.81 58.33
CA ASN A 369 40.04 15.88 58.74
C ASN A 369 41.25 16.65 59.29
N ALA A 370 41.72 16.26 60.48
CA ALA A 370 42.78 16.97 61.21
C ALA A 370 44.16 16.39 60.91
N ALA A 371 45.04 17.15 60.26
CA ALA A 371 46.45 16.77 60.06
C ALA A 371 47.38 17.95 59.67
N ASN A 372 47.40 19.04 60.44
CA ASN A 372 48.63 19.82 60.67
C ASN A 372 48.44 20.94 61.72
N ALA A 373 48.91 20.69 62.93
CA ALA A 373 49.29 21.71 63.90
C ALA A 373 50.62 21.26 64.51
N GLY A 374 51.73 21.66 63.87
CA GLY A 374 53.07 21.39 64.35
C GLY A 374 53.32 22.06 65.71
N ARG A 375 54.25 21.47 66.49
CA ARG A 375 54.64 21.95 67.82
C ARG A 375 54.99 23.45 67.80
N ALA A 376 54.45 24.18 68.77
CA ALA A 376 55.03 25.44 69.21
C ALA A 376 56.05 25.13 70.32
N ASP A 377 57.27 25.63 70.18
CA ASP A 377 58.28 25.59 71.25
C ASP A 377 57.95 26.61 72.34
N ALA A 378 58.36 26.30 73.58
CA ALA A 378 58.18 27.15 74.74
C ALA A 378 59.22 28.29 74.78
N PRO A 379 58.89 29.47 75.34
CA PRO A 379 59.82 30.58 75.52
C PRO A 379 60.62 30.47 76.83
N VAL A 380 61.72 31.22 76.96
CA VAL A 380 62.22 31.80 78.23
C VAL A 380 63.31 32.87 77.95
N PRO A 381 63.50 33.89 78.81
CA PRO A 381 64.07 35.22 78.47
C PRO A 381 65.48 35.43 79.08
N PRO A 382 66.06 36.67 79.21
CA PRO A 382 65.64 37.99 78.71
C PRO A 382 66.58 38.67 77.71
#